data_AF-A0A7W0XPX3-F1
#
_entry.id   AF-A0A7W0XPX3-F1
#
_cell.length_a   1.000
_cell.length_b   1.000
_cell.length_c   1.000
_cell.angle_alpha   90.00
_cell.angle_beta   90.00
_cell.angle_gamma   90.00
#
_symmetry.space_group_name_H-M   'P 1'
#
loop_
_entity.id
_entity.type
_entity.pdbx_description
1 polymer ?
#
loop_
_entity_poly.entity_id
_entity_poly.type
_entity_poly.pdbx_seq_one_letter_code
_entity_poly.pdbx_strand_id
1 'polypeptide(L)'
;LKDHTVTALYAGLRPATEHKDYCIQANGDARYITVGGIRSTGLSAALGIARHVADLLAEQGTGWAPLSRPALPRVPNISETGPRDWQQPGHDGIVCHCELATRREVLAALEGPLAARSLGGLKRRTRVTLGRCQGFYCSASLAELTRDKFDRPIAEPVHAA
;
A
#
# COMPACT_ATOMS: atom_id res chain seq x y z
N LEU A 1 19.98 -16.82 -9.15
CA LEU A 1 18.54 -16.97 -8.84
C LEU A 1 18.06 -18.43 -8.88
N LYS A 2 18.48 -19.27 -9.84
CA LYS A 2 18.08 -20.69 -9.91
C LYS A 2 18.40 -21.47 -8.62
N ASP A 3 19.49 -21.11 -7.95
CA ASP A 3 19.95 -21.78 -6.73
C ASP A 3 19.36 -21.18 -5.43
N HIS A 4 18.43 -20.22 -5.53
CA HIS A 4 17.78 -19.61 -4.38
C HIS A 4 16.40 -20.23 -4.14
N THR A 5 16.12 -20.59 -2.90
CA THR A 5 14.79 -21.06 -2.49
C THR A 5 13.74 -19.96 -2.67
N VAL A 6 12.63 -20.31 -3.32
CA VAL A 6 11.44 -19.44 -3.40
C VAL A 6 10.77 -19.41 -2.03
N THR A 7 10.68 -18.22 -1.42
CA THR A 7 10.10 -18.04 -0.07
C THR A 7 8.74 -17.35 -0.09
N ALA A 8 8.40 -16.70 -1.19
CA ALA A 8 7.12 -16.03 -1.40
C ALA A 8 6.79 -15.99 -2.90
N LEU A 9 5.49 -15.99 -3.20
CA LEU A 9 4.95 -15.80 -4.54
C LEU A 9 3.85 -14.76 -4.48
N TYR A 10 3.74 -13.93 -5.50
CA TYR A 10 2.60 -13.04 -5.70
C TYR A 10 2.23 -13.02 -7.18
N ALA A 11 0.97 -12.73 -7.45
CA ALA A 11 0.46 -12.46 -8.78
C ALA A 11 -0.26 -11.12 -8.76
N GLY A 12 -0.11 -10.36 -9.84
CA GLY A 12 -0.80 -9.10 -10.03
C GLY A 12 -1.46 -9.09 -11.42
N LEU A 13 -2.67 -8.54 -11.49
CA LEU A 13 -3.33 -8.29 -12.75
C LEU A 13 -2.87 -6.94 -13.31
N ARG A 14 -2.58 -6.92 -14.61
CA ARG A 14 -2.36 -5.67 -15.33
C ARG A 14 -3.69 -5.27 -15.97
N PRO A 15 -4.09 -3.98 -15.90
CA PRO A 15 -5.28 -3.49 -16.61
C PRO A 15 -4.96 -3.32 -18.10
N ALA A 16 -4.67 -4.43 -18.76
CA ALA A 16 -4.34 -4.48 -20.19
C ALA A 16 -5.61 -4.44 -21.04
N THR A 17 -5.49 -3.80 -22.19
CA THR A 17 -6.51 -3.77 -23.25
C THR A 17 -5.91 -4.40 -24.52
N GLU A 18 -6.70 -4.52 -25.58
CA GLU A 18 -6.28 -4.86 -26.94
C GLU A 18 -5.28 -3.83 -27.51
N HIS A 19 -5.28 -2.61 -26.96
CA HIS A 19 -4.37 -1.54 -27.33
C HIS A 19 -3.06 -1.60 -26.53
N LYS A 20 -1.95 -1.21 -27.16
CA LYS A 20 -0.62 -1.18 -26.54
C LYS A 20 -0.38 0.09 -25.71
N ASP A 21 -0.96 1.21 -26.14
CA ASP A 21 -0.79 2.53 -25.55
C ASP A 21 -1.73 2.76 -24.34
N TYR A 22 -1.53 3.87 -23.64
CA TYR A 22 -2.45 4.28 -22.58
C TYR A 22 -3.80 4.65 -23.18
N CYS A 23 -4.88 4.14 -22.59
CA CYS A 23 -6.24 4.43 -22.99
C CYS A 23 -6.81 5.47 -22.00
N ILE A 24 -6.50 6.75 -22.23
CA ILE A 24 -6.97 7.88 -21.41
C ILE A 24 -7.95 8.72 -22.24
N GLN A 25 -9.20 8.80 -21.82
CA GLN A 25 -10.28 9.38 -22.64
C GLN A 25 -11.29 10.13 -21.78
N ALA A 26 -11.65 11.34 -22.20
CA ALA A 26 -12.75 12.10 -21.62
C ALA A 26 -14.09 11.69 -22.23
N ASN A 27 -15.09 11.44 -21.37
CA ASN A 27 -16.46 11.15 -21.74
C ASN A 27 -17.34 12.31 -21.24
N GLY A 28 -17.41 13.40 -22.02
CA GLY A 28 -18.02 14.67 -21.60
C GLY A 28 -19.50 14.53 -21.23
N ASP A 29 -20.29 13.85 -22.05
CA ASP A 29 -21.72 13.63 -21.81
C ASP A 29 -21.98 12.90 -20.49
N ALA A 30 -21.11 11.96 -20.14
CA ALA A 30 -21.19 11.16 -18.93
C ALA A 30 -20.39 11.73 -17.75
N ARG A 31 -19.69 12.85 -17.94
CA ARG A 31 -18.89 13.58 -16.94
C ARG A 31 -17.85 12.72 -16.20
N TYR A 32 -17.11 11.88 -16.92
CA TYR A 32 -15.97 11.15 -16.36
C TYR A 32 -14.80 11.03 -17.35
N ILE A 33 -13.60 10.78 -16.82
CA ILE A 33 -12.41 10.46 -17.60
C ILE A 33 -12.01 9.02 -17.29
N THR A 34 -11.88 8.19 -18.32
CA THR A 34 -11.31 6.85 -18.18
C THR A 34 -9.80 6.96 -18.19
N VAL A 35 -9.14 6.27 -17.26
CA VAL A 35 -7.68 6.15 -17.20
C VAL A 35 -7.32 4.66 -17.18
N GLY A 36 -7.17 4.07 -18.37
CA GLY A 36 -6.98 2.63 -18.57
C GLY A 36 -5.79 2.28 -19.45
N GLY A 37 -5.55 0.99 -19.68
CA GLY A 37 -4.44 0.51 -20.52
C GLY A 37 -3.04 0.71 -19.92
N ILE A 38 -2.95 1.17 -18.67
CA ILE A 38 -1.68 1.44 -17.99
C ILE A 38 -1.08 0.14 -17.43
N ARG A 39 -0.02 -0.36 -18.08
CA ARG A 39 0.65 -1.61 -17.71
C ARG A 39 1.73 -1.36 -16.65
N SER A 40 2.95 -1.87 -16.84
CA SER A 40 4.05 -1.78 -15.86
C SER A 40 4.55 -0.36 -15.62
N THR A 41 4.22 0.59 -16.48
CA THR A 41 4.70 1.98 -16.44
C THR A 41 3.81 2.90 -15.61
N GLY A 42 2.75 2.39 -14.96
CA GLY A 42 1.84 3.25 -14.21
C GLY A 42 2.50 4.04 -13.09
N LEU A 43 3.48 3.45 -12.40
CA LEU A 43 4.22 4.17 -11.36
C LEU A 43 5.18 5.20 -11.95
N SER A 44 5.96 4.83 -12.98
CA SER A 44 6.96 5.72 -13.58
C SER A 44 6.33 6.87 -14.36
N ALA A 45 5.16 6.67 -14.97
CA ALA A 45 4.44 7.68 -15.75
C ALA A 45 3.36 8.43 -14.95
N ALA A 46 3.21 8.16 -13.65
CA ALA A 46 2.10 8.66 -12.83
C ALA A 46 1.90 10.18 -12.92
N LEU A 47 2.99 10.95 -12.87
CA LEU A 47 2.92 12.43 -12.93
C LEU A 47 2.52 12.94 -14.32
N GLY A 48 3.01 12.30 -15.39
CA GLY A 48 2.62 12.65 -16.76
C GLY A 48 1.16 12.31 -17.05
N ILE A 49 0.70 11.16 -16.56
CA ILE A 49 -0.70 10.74 -16.63
C ILE A 49 -1.59 11.75 -15.87
N ALA A 50 -1.20 12.12 -14.65
CA ALA A 50 -1.96 13.10 -13.86
C ALA A 50 -2.06 14.46 -14.56
N ARG A 51 -0.96 14.93 -15.17
CA ARG A 51 -0.98 16.17 -15.95
C ARG A 51 -1.92 16.10 -17.15
N HIS A 52 -1.83 15.01 -17.92
CA HIS A 52 -2.70 14.81 -19.07
C HIS A 52 -4.19 14.75 -18.69
N VAL A 53 -4.54 14.08 -17.60
CA VAL A 53 -5.91 14.04 -17.07
C VAL A 53 -6.38 15.44 -16.64
N ALA A 54 -5.50 16.25 -16.02
CA ALA A 54 -5.83 17.60 -15.61
C ALA A 54 -6.11 18.54 -16.80
N ASP A 55 -5.35 18.38 -17.90
CA ASP A 55 -5.57 19.13 -19.14
C ASP A 55 -6.93 18.73 -19.78
N LEU A 56 -7.26 17.44 -19.83
CA LEU A 56 -8.57 16.95 -20.29
C LEU A 56 -9.74 17.49 -19.44
N LEU A 57 -9.58 17.59 -18.11
CA LEU A 57 -10.59 18.20 -17.23
C LEU A 57 -10.83 19.68 -17.55
N ALA A 58 -9.75 20.42 -17.83
CA ALA A 58 -9.86 21.84 -18.18
C ALA A 58 -10.61 22.04 -19.52
N GLU A 59 -10.38 21.17 -20.50
CA GLU A 59 -11.10 21.17 -21.79
C GLU A 59 -12.61 20.93 -21.64
N GLN A 60 -13.03 20.17 -20.62
CA GLN A 60 -14.45 19.96 -20.29
C GLN A 60 -15.11 21.16 -19.59
N GLY A 61 -14.39 22.29 -19.45
CA GLY A 61 -14.90 23.48 -18.77
C GLY A 61 -15.04 23.30 -17.26
N THR A 62 -14.42 22.27 -16.67
CA THR A 62 -14.39 22.12 -15.22
C THR A 62 -13.36 23.09 -14.64
N GLY A 63 -13.83 24.12 -13.94
CA GLY A 63 -12.96 25.06 -13.26
C GLY A 63 -12.31 24.39 -12.04
N TRP A 64 -10.98 24.37 -11.98
CA TRP A 64 -10.25 23.95 -10.79
C TRP A 64 -9.04 24.85 -10.58
N ALA A 65 -8.71 25.10 -9.31
CA ALA A 65 -7.52 25.82 -8.93
C ALA A 65 -6.53 24.83 -8.29
N PRO A 66 -5.24 24.85 -8.69
CA PRO A 66 -4.23 24.07 -8.00
C PRO A 66 -4.20 24.40 -6.49
N LEU A 67 -4.03 23.39 -5.66
CA LEU A 67 -3.78 23.61 -4.23
C LEU A 67 -2.44 24.34 -4.06
N SER A 68 -2.45 25.49 -3.39
CA SER A 68 -1.24 26.26 -3.12
C SER A 68 -0.23 25.50 -2.25
N ARG A 69 -0.71 24.63 -1.37
CA ARG A 69 0.10 23.77 -0.49
C ARG A 69 -0.58 22.41 -0.33
N PRO A 70 -0.34 21.43 -1.23
CA PRO A 70 -0.91 20.10 -1.08
C PRO A 70 -0.36 19.42 0.18
N ALA A 71 -1.24 18.73 0.93
CA ALA A 71 -0.82 17.93 2.06
C ALA A 71 -0.04 16.71 1.55
N LEU A 72 1.26 16.66 1.84
CA LEU A 72 2.10 15.52 1.48
C LEU A 72 2.09 14.50 2.63
N PRO A 73 1.56 13.29 2.42
CA PRO A 73 1.59 12.27 3.46
C PRO A 73 3.06 11.89 3.76
N ARG A 74 3.42 11.87 5.04
CA ARG A 74 4.69 11.28 5.47
C ARG A 74 4.52 9.77 5.54
N VAL A 75 5.17 9.08 4.61
CA VAL A 75 5.25 7.61 4.63
C VAL A 75 6.53 7.19 5.36
N PRO A 76 6.45 6.27 6.34
CA PRO A 76 7.64 5.69 6.94
C PRO A 76 8.50 5.00 5.88
N ASN A 77 9.82 5.04 6.07
CA ASN A 77 10.71 4.26 5.24
C ASN A 77 10.51 2.77 5.55
N ILE A 78 10.21 1.97 4.53
CA ILE A 78 10.11 0.52 4.62
C ILE A 78 11.15 -0.18 3.73
N SER A 79 12.15 0.56 3.21
CA SER A 79 13.27 -0.03 2.49
C SER A 79 14.16 -0.86 3.43
N GLU A 80 14.86 -1.84 2.87
CA GLU A 80 15.93 -2.58 3.57
C GLU A 80 17.23 -1.76 3.66
N THR A 81 17.42 -0.75 2.80
CA THR A 81 18.69 -0.04 2.65
C THR A 81 18.72 1.34 3.33
N GLY A 82 17.59 1.82 3.83
CA GLY A 82 17.50 3.11 4.50
C GLY A 82 17.30 2.98 6.01
N PRO A 83 17.27 4.11 6.75
CA PRO A 83 17.04 4.10 8.18
C PRO A 83 15.66 3.53 8.52
N ARG A 84 15.58 2.69 9.54
CA ARG A 84 14.37 1.99 9.97
C ARG A 84 14.13 2.17 11.46
N ASP A 85 12.87 1.98 11.86
CA ASP A 85 12.42 2.26 13.23
C ASP A 85 13.14 1.42 14.29
N TRP A 86 13.49 0.17 13.97
CA TRP A 86 14.21 -0.74 14.88
C TRP A 86 15.59 -0.22 15.31
N GLN A 87 16.16 0.74 14.58
CA GLN A 87 17.44 1.38 14.90
C GLN A 87 17.30 2.52 15.91
N GLN A 88 16.07 2.93 16.20
CA GLN A 88 15.77 4.08 17.06
C GLN A 88 15.37 3.60 18.45
N PRO A 89 15.82 4.25 19.54
CA PRO A 89 15.36 3.93 20.88
C PRO A 89 13.84 4.08 21.03
N GLY A 90 13.26 3.31 21.95
CA GLY A 90 11.82 3.33 22.22
C GLY A 90 10.96 2.77 21.07
N HIS A 91 11.49 1.84 20.28
CA HIS A 91 10.75 1.18 19.18
C HIS A 91 9.77 0.09 19.67
N ASP A 92 9.65 -0.09 21.00
CA ASP A 92 8.69 -0.99 21.66
C ASP A 92 8.81 -2.48 21.27
N GLY A 93 10.00 -2.91 20.84
CA GLY A 93 10.29 -4.29 20.45
C GLY A 93 10.01 -4.62 18.98
N ILE A 94 10.50 -5.79 18.52
CA ILE A 94 10.32 -6.29 17.15
C ILE A 94 9.11 -7.23 17.12
N VAL A 95 8.15 -6.97 16.22
CA VAL A 95 6.99 -7.83 15.99
C VAL A 95 7.28 -8.83 14.87
N CYS A 96 7.94 -8.40 13.78
CA CYS A 96 8.31 -9.28 12.67
C CYS A 96 9.83 -9.34 12.50
N HIS A 97 10.43 -10.43 12.98
CA HIS A 97 11.89 -10.63 12.91
C HIS A 97 12.45 -10.68 11.48
N CYS A 98 11.70 -11.21 10.51
CA CYS A 98 12.19 -11.29 9.13
C CYS A 98 12.31 -9.93 8.45
N GLU A 99 11.52 -8.94 8.88
CA GLU A 99 11.37 -7.63 8.21
C GLU A 99 11.75 -6.47 9.14
N LEU A 100 12.25 -6.83 10.33
CA LEU A 100 12.60 -5.95 11.45
C LEU A 100 11.51 -4.91 11.75
N ALA A 101 10.25 -5.29 11.55
CA ALA A 101 9.11 -4.41 11.79
C ALA A 101 8.83 -4.33 13.29
N THR A 102 8.79 -3.10 13.81
CA THR A 102 8.67 -2.84 15.24
C THR A 102 7.22 -2.75 15.70
N ARG A 103 6.99 -2.85 17.01
CA ARG A 103 5.66 -2.64 17.58
C ARG A 103 5.19 -1.20 17.35
N ARG A 104 6.10 -0.22 17.45
CA ARG A 104 5.81 1.20 17.16
C ARG A 104 5.37 1.41 15.71
N GLU A 105 6.04 0.79 14.75
CA GLU A 105 5.63 0.83 13.32
C GLU A 105 4.23 0.23 13.12
N VAL A 106 3.96 -0.92 13.76
CA VAL A 106 2.66 -1.59 13.66
C VAL A 106 1.54 -0.72 14.24
N LEU A 107 1.72 -0.16 15.43
CA LEU A 107 0.71 0.72 16.05
C LEU A 107 0.49 2.01 15.26
N ALA A 108 1.56 2.65 14.79
CA ALA A 108 1.45 3.84 13.95
C ALA A 108 0.67 3.57 12.65
N ALA A 109 0.81 2.38 12.07
CA ALA A 109 0.03 1.97 10.90
C ALA A 109 -1.45 1.70 11.23
N LEU A 110 -1.78 1.32 12.46
CA LEU A 110 -3.13 0.99 12.92
C LEU A 110 -3.90 2.21 13.46
N GLU A 111 -3.21 3.26 13.88
CA GLU A 111 -3.82 4.43 14.56
C GLU A 111 -3.70 5.73 13.76
N GLY A 112 -2.90 5.73 12.69
CA GLY A 112 -2.72 6.91 11.84
C GLY A 112 -3.98 7.34 11.07
N PRO A 113 -3.93 8.48 10.36
CA PRO A 113 -5.07 9.06 9.64
C PRO A 113 -5.61 8.16 8.52
N LEU A 114 -4.79 7.22 8.02
CA LEU A 114 -5.17 6.14 7.12
C LEU A 114 -4.83 4.81 7.79
N ALA A 115 -5.54 4.52 8.88
CA ALA A 115 -5.38 3.30 9.66
C ALA A 115 -5.55 2.04 8.79
N ALA A 116 -4.62 1.10 8.90
CA ALA A 116 -4.73 -0.19 8.23
C ALA A 116 -5.89 -1.00 8.82
N ARG A 117 -6.83 -1.40 7.96
CA ARG A 117 -8.00 -2.22 8.34
C ARG A 117 -7.93 -3.67 7.89
N SER A 118 -6.80 -4.08 7.33
CA SER A 118 -6.57 -5.46 6.87
C SER A 118 -5.10 -5.82 6.92
N LEU A 119 -4.80 -7.12 6.93
CA LEU A 119 -3.43 -7.62 6.88
C LEU A 119 -2.70 -7.13 5.62
N GLY A 120 -3.40 -7.06 4.48
CA GLY A 120 -2.84 -6.51 3.24
C GLY A 120 -2.47 -5.03 3.36
N GLY A 121 -3.30 -4.24 4.04
CA GLY A 121 -2.98 -2.85 4.37
C GLY A 121 -1.76 -2.73 5.28
N LEU A 122 -1.70 -3.57 6.32
CA LEU A 122 -0.60 -3.57 7.28
C LEU A 122 0.73 -4.00 6.64
N LYS A 123 0.71 -5.06 5.79
CA LYS A 123 1.86 -5.50 4.96
C LYS A 123 2.43 -4.34 4.14
N ARG A 124 1.59 -3.57 3.46
CA ARG A 124 2.02 -2.42 2.64
C ARG A 124 2.63 -1.27 3.47
N ARG A 125 2.26 -1.16 4.74
CA ARG A 125 2.69 -0.07 5.63
C ARG A 125 3.92 -0.40 6.48
N THR A 126 4.18 -1.68 6.74
CA THR A 126 5.19 -2.12 7.73
C THR A 126 6.02 -3.32 7.28
N ARG A 127 5.65 -3.97 6.18
CA ARG A 127 6.22 -5.22 5.66
C ARG A 127 6.07 -6.46 6.54
N VAL A 128 5.36 -6.39 7.67
CA VAL A 128 5.08 -7.58 8.48
C VAL A 128 4.57 -8.73 7.62
N THR A 129 5.01 -9.96 7.91
CA THR A 129 4.66 -11.19 7.16
C THR A 129 5.16 -11.28 5.71
N LEU A 130 5.95 -10.32 5.22
CA LEU A 130 6.54 -10.38 3.86
C LEU A 130 7.89 -11.09 3.80
N GLY A 131 8.52 -11.33 4.95
CA GLY A 131 9.82 -12.00 5.00
C GLY A 131 9.74 -13.51 4.93
N ARG A 132 10.89 -14.20 5.03
CA ARG A 132 11.04 -15.64 4.78
C ARG A 132 9.98 -16.54 5.43
N CYS A 133 9.55 -16.24 6.67
CA CYS A 133 8.59 -17.06 7.40
C CYS A 133 7.13 -16.90 6.97
N GLN A 134 6.82 -15.93 6.09
CA GLN A 134 5.48 -15.63 5.59
C GLN A 134 4.41 -15.46 6.70
N GLY A 135 4.83 -14.97 7.87
CA GLY A 135 3.96 -14.71 9.01
C GLY A 135 3.97 -15.79 10.08
N PHE A 136 4.60 -16.95 9.88
CA PHE A 136 4.59 -18.07 10.82
C PHE A 136 4.87 -17.64 12.28
N TYR A 137 5.88 -16.79 12.51
CA TYR A 137 6.27 -16.37 13.85
C TYR A 137 5.52 -15.15 14.40
N CYS A 138 4.98 -14.28 13.55
CA CYS A 138 4.42 -12.99 13.99
C CYS A 138 2.90 -12.92 13.92
N SER A 139 2.23 -13.86 13.24
CA SER A 139 0.78 -13.82 13.03
C SER A 139 -0.03 -13.85 14.33
N ALA A 140 0.41 -14.58 15.35
CA ALA A 140 -0.28 -14.61 16.65
C ALA A 140 -0.25 -13.24 17.35
N SER A 141 0.94 -12.65 17.51
CA SER A 141 1.08 -11.30 18.09
C SER A 141 0.39 -10.23 17.24
N LEU A 142 0.40 -10.37 15.91
CA LEU A 142 -0.35 -9.47 15.03
C LEU A 142 -1.86 -9.63 15.22
N ALA A 143 -2.39 -10.85 15.38
CA ALA A 143 -3.81 -11.06 15.64
C ALA A 143 -4.27 -10.37 16.94
N GLU A 144 -3.41 -10.38 17.97
CA GLU A 144 -3.66 -9.64 19.21
C GLU A 144 -3.60 -8.11 19.01
N LEU A 145 -2.54 -7.59 18.38
CA LEU A 145 -2.37 -6.14 18.16
C LEU A 145 -3.45 -5.52 17.25
N THR A 146 -3.97 -6.33 16.33
CA THR A 146 -4.98 -5.92 15.34
C THR A 146 -6.42 -6.21 15.78
N ARG A 147 -6.60 -6.79 16.98
CA ARG A 147 -7.92 -7.09 17.55
C ARG A 147 -8.79 -5.83 17.54
N ASP A 148 -9.99 -5.96 16.99
CA ASP A 148 -10.99 -4.89 16.82
C ASP A 148 -10.55 -3.69 15.94
N LYS A 149 -9.38 -3.77 15.29
CA LYS A 149 -8.88 -2.74 14.36
C LYS A 149 -9.10 -3.10 12.90
N PHE A 150 -9.12 -4.38 12.56
CA PHE A 150 -9.36 -4.87 11.21
C PHE A 150 -10.83 -5.14 10.93
N ASP A 151 -11.23 -4.94 9.67
CA ASP A 151 -12.59 -5.25 9.21
C ASP A 151 -12.88 -6.76 9.29
N ARG A 152 -11.83 -7.57 9.11
CA ARG A 152 -11.86 -9.02 9.31
C ARG A 152 -10.66 -9.42 10.18
N PRO A 153 -10.88 -10.12 11.32
CA PRO A 153 -9.80 -10.52 12.20
C PRO A 153 -8.87 -11.53 11.53
N ILE A 154 -7.59 -11.54 11.95
CA ILE A 154 -6.57 -12.48 11.45
C ILE A 154 -6.87 -13.91 11.94
N ALA A 155 -7.28 -14.04 13.20
CA ALA A 155 -7.68 -15.28 13.83
C ALA A 155 -9.16 -15.21 14.22
N GLU A 156 -9.89 -16.30 14.04
CA GLU A 156 -11.27 -16.38 14.54
C GLU A 156 -11.27 -16.28 16.06
N PRO A 157 -12.24 -15.55 16.65
CA PRO A 157 -12.42 -15.57 18.09
C PRO A 157 -12.76 -17.00 18.50
N VAL A 158 -11.95 -17.57 19.40
CA VAL A 158 -12.31 -18.84 20.02
C VAL A 158 -13.52 -18.57 20.91
N HIS A 159 -14.69 -19.04 20.49
CA HIS A 159 -15.87 -19.02 21.35
C HIS A 159 -15.55 -19.88 22.58
N ALA A 160 -15.57 -19.26 23.76
CA ALA A 160 -15.50 -20.01 25.01
C ALA A 160 -16.72 -20.94 25.05
N ALA A 161 -16.45 -22.26 25.13
CA ALA A 161 -17.48 -23.27 25.37
C ALA A 161 -18.04 -23.13 26.79
#